data_AF-A0A395IZ21-F1
#
_entry.id   AF-A0A395IZ21-F1
#
_cell.length_a   1.000
_cell.length_b   1.000
_cell.length_c   1.000
_cell.angle_alpha   90.00
_cell.angle_beta   90.00
_cell.angle_gamma   90.00
#
_symmetry.space_group_name_H-M   'P 1'
#
loop_
_entity.id
_entity.type
_entity.pdbx_description
1 polymer ?
#
loop_
_entity_poly.entity_id
_entity_poly.type
_entity_poly.pdbx_seq_one_letter_code
_entity_poly.pdbx_strand_id
1 'polypeptide(L)'
;MARYKSASAFFLVYLILLFYLWTKTPKLKNAPTKEDESKEPTVVRARPPGPIHKQLLNTQSSDTSRQIVDTFLYKALPDIPSWNKPPEEHVPENTPLFIGFTRNWPLLQQCVLSYITAGWPAEDIYVVDNTGTMRSNFPPEPKITLQNPSYLNVDRLKNVFGVNVISTPTLLTFSQLQNFYIYTALEKGWGTYFWSHMDVIVFSDEDFTHAPLNQQRPSATSHKSLYMRAVEELRKTSDPSYAEGYDGWGVRFFEYDWLALNNVQSFVNLGGWDPMISYYSSDCDMYQRLQMANIMLDTAEAGWVMDVGRTIDLNLLFRRKYNPNMPPKTAEEMNELEQDKMGEQGFKRLIEIVQEESELKNHDPRERNSWQQRQLGGQGEPFHRDPRGFETALEMMIAAGDEIYSEKWGHMGCDLKESGLQLDDAWMVEHDWE
;
A
#
# COMPACT_ATOMS: atom_id res chain seq x y z
N MET A 1 36.67 52.97 -13.75
CA MET A 1 35.56 53.57 -12.96
C MET A 1 34.33 53.86 -13.84
N ALA A 2 33.80 52.86 -14.56
CA ALA A 2 32.64 53.07 -15.45
C ALA A 2 31.83 51.77 -15.72
N ARG A 3 31.47 51.00 -14.68
CA ARG A 3 30.63 49.78 -14.82
C ARG A 3 29.55 49.59 -13.74
N TYR A 4 29.13 50.65 -13.05
CA TYR A 4 28.08 50.58 -12.01
C TYR A 4 26.96 51.61 -12.19
N LYS A 5 26.65 52.02 -13.43
CA LYS A 5 25.54 52.97 -13.69
C LYS A 5 24.26 52.33 -14.22
N SER A 6 24.28 51.10 -14.77
CA SER A 6 23.07 50.49 -15.36
C SER A 6 22.24 49.64 -14.39
N ALA A 7 22.80 49.14 -13.29
CA ALA A 7 22.04 48.33 -12.31
C ALA A 7 21.06 49.18 -11.46
N SER A 8 21.32 50.48 -11.30
CA SER A 8 20.50 51.36 -10.47
C SER A 8 19.18 51.77 -11.14
N ALA A 9 19.14 51.84 -12.47
CA ALA A 9 17.92 52.19 -13.20
C ALA A 9 16.89 51.05 -13.18
N PHE A 10 17.32 49.80 -13.34
CA PHE A 10 16.43 48.64 -13.27
C PHE A 10 15.82 48.46 -11.88
N PHE A 11 16.59 48.71 -10.83
CA PHE A 11 16.09 48.64 -9.46
C PHE A 11 15.04 49.72 -9.17
N LEU A 12 15.23 50.94 -9.69
CA LEU A 12 14.27 52.02 -9.55
C LEU A 12 12.96 51.73 -10.31
N VAL A 13 13.06 51.19 -11.53
CA VAL A 13 11.89 50.77 -12.32
C VAL A 13 11.12 49.66 -11.60
N TYR A 14 11.83 48.68 -11.02
CA TYR A 14 11.21 47.60 -10.26
C TYR A 14 10.46 48.10 -9.02
N LEU A 15 11.03 49.05 -8.27
CA LEU A 15 10.36 49.67 -7.12
C LEU A 15 9.13 50.50 -7.52
N ILE A 16 9.19 51.23 -8.64
CA ILE A 16 8.04 51.97 -9.17
C ILE A 16 6.94 50.99 -9.60
N LEU A 17 7.28 49.85 -10.18
CA LEU A 17 6.31 48.83 -10.61
C LEU A 17 5.63 48.17 -9.40
N LEU A 18 6.38 47.85 -8.34
CA LEU A 18 5.82 47.33 -7.09
C LEU A 18 4.91 48.36 -6.40
N PHE A 19 5.30 49.63 -6.38
CA PHE A 19 4.47 50.70 -5.81
C PHE A 19 3.20 50.94 -6.65
N TYR A 20 3.31 50.88 -7.97
CA TYR A 20 2.17 50.97 -8.87
C TYR A 20 1.20 49.80 -8.66
N LEU A 21 1.71 48.57 -8.56
CA LEU A 21 0.88 47.39 -8.29
C LEU A 21 0.22 47.47 -6.91
N TRP A 22 0.92 47.94 -5.88
CA TRP A 22 0.36 48.12 -4.53
C TRP A 22 -0.72 49.20 -4.46
N THR A 23 -0.58 50.28 -5.22
CA THR A 23 -1.58 51.36 -5.27
C THR A 23 -2.76 51.06 -6.20
N LYS A 24 -2.59 50.15 -7.16
CA LYS A 24 -3.62 49.73 -8.11
C LYS A 24 -4.31 48.42 -7.75
N THR A 25 -3.81 47.64 -6.79
CA THR A 25 -4.58 46.53 -6.23
C THR A 25 -5.88 47.07 -5.64
N PRO A 26 -7.05 46.71 -6.19
CA PRO A 26 -8.32 47.14 -5.63
C PRO A 26 -8.39 46.61 -4.20
N LYS A 27 -8.59 47.50 -3.23
CA LYS A 27 -8.94 47.09 -1.87
C LYS A 27 -10.13 46.15 -2.01
N LEU A 28 -9.98 44.90 -1.53
CA LEU A 28 -11.10 43.98 -1.34
C LEU A 28 -12.14 44.74 -0.49
N LYS A 29 -13.15 45.28 -1.17
CA LYS A 29 -14.33 45.82 -0.51
C LYS A 29 -15.01 44.61 0.09
N ASN A 30 -15.02 44.54 1.41
CA ASN A 30 -15.94 43.67 2.11
C ASN A 30 -17.32 43.91 1.50
N ALA A 31 -17.90 42.85 0.92
CA ALA A 31 -19.23 42.91 0.37
C ALA A 31 -20.18 43.42 1.48
N PRO A 32 -21.05 44.39 1.19
CA PRO A 32 -22.09 44.75 2.15
C PRO A 32 -22.99 43.53 2.31
N THR A 33 -23.06 43.03 3.54
CA THR A 33 -24.05 42.04 3.95
C THR A 33 -25.42 42.61 3.60
N LYS A 34 -26.17 41.92 2.74
CA LYS A 34 -27.59 42.17 2.56
C LYS A 34 -28.25 41.96 3.92
N GLU A 35 -28.78 43.03 4.49
CA GLU A 35 -29.82 42.94 5.51
C GLU A 35 -31.05 42.34 4.83
N ASP A 36 -31.23 41.04 5.03
CA ASP A 36 -32.50 40.39 4.75
C ASP A 36 -33.37 40.43 6.01
N GLU A 37 -34.59 40.87 5.73
CA GLU A 37 -35.84 40.85 6.47
C GLU A 37 -35.92 40.04 7.76
N SER A 38 -36.61 40.65 8.73
CA SER A 38 -37.06 40.11 10.00
C SER A 38 -37.50 38.65 9.93
N LYS A 39 -36.65 37.75 10.41
CA LYS A 39 -37.09 36.51 11.04
C LYS A 39 -37.00 36.70 12.55
N GLU A 40 -38.05 36.26 13.25
CA GLU A 40 -38.14 36.23 14.70
C GLU A 40 -36.83 35.80 15.36
N PRO A 41 -36.48 36.33 16.55
CA PRO A 41 -35.23 36.00 17.21
C PRO A 41 -35.22 34.50 17.50
N THR A 42 -34.54 33.75 16.65
CA THR A 42 -34.08 32.41 16.97
C THR A 42 -33.20 32.62 18.19
N VAL A 43 -33.62 32.06 19.32
CA VAL A 43 -32.88 32.09 20.57
C VAL A 43 -31.46 31.61 20.26
N VAL A 44 -30.52 32.54 20.08
CA VAL A 44 -29.10 32.23 19.92
C VAL A 44 -28.69 31.71 21.28
N ARG A 45 -28.79 30.39 21.45
CA ARG A 45 -28.25 29.69 22.62
C ARG A 45 -26.81 30.14 22.73
N ALA A 46 -26.49 30.93 23.76
CA ALA A 46 -25.14 31.35 24.03
C ALA A 46 -24.25 30.10 24.03
N ARG A 47 -23.29 30.03 23.10
CA ARG A 47 -22.35 28.90 23.09
C ARG A 47 -21.70 28.86 24.48
N PRO A 48 -21.63 27.69 25.13
CA PRO A 48 -20.96 27.56 26.42
C PRO A 48 -19.55 28.16 26.34
N PRO A 49 -19.04 28.78 27.40
CA PRO A 49 -17.64 29.23 27.43
C PRO A 49 -16.73 28.00 27.36
N GLY A 50 -16.13 27.78 26.19
CA GLY A 50 -15.19 26.67 25.94
C GLY A 50 -15.50 25.89 24.66
N PRO A 51 -14.57 25.04 24.21
CA PRO A 51 -14.81 24.16 23.07
C PRO A 51 -15.92 23.15 23.41
N ILE A 52 -16.90 23.03 22.52
CA ILE A 52 -17.83 21.89 22.54
C ILE A 52 -17.08 20.73 21.89
N HIS A 53 -16.59 19.81 22.71
CA HIS A 53 -15.95 18.60 22.19
C HIS A 53 -16.98 17.80 21.40
N LYS A 54 -16.59 17.37 20.19
CA LYS A 54 -17.38 16.39 19.45
C LYS A 54 -17.58 15.21 20.40
N GLN A 55 -18.83 14.80 20.61
CA GLN A 55 -19.08 13.41 20.94
C GLN A 55 -18.64 12.66 19.69
N LEU A 56 -17.36 12.26 19.66
CA LEU A 56 -16.99 11.09 18.87
C LEU A 56 -17.96 10.06 19.42
N LEU A 57 -19.02 9.77 18.67
CA LEU A 57 -19.93 8.69 19.02
C LEU A 57 -19.01 7.57 19.44
N ASN A 58 -19.26 7.02 20.63
CA ASN A 58 -18.78 5.70 20.92
C ASN A 58 -19.37 4.84 19.79
N THR A 59 -18.72 4.76 18.62
CA THR A 59 -18.41 3.48 18.04
C THR A 59 -17.89 2.73 19.23
N GLN A 60 -18.79 1.96 19.83
CA GLN A 60 -18.42 1.03 20.86
C GLN A 60 -17.36 0.18 20.17
N SER A 61 -16.10 0.53 20.35
CA SER A 61 -15.07 -0.49 20.44
C SER A 61 -15.51 -1.27 21.67
N SER A 62 -16.40 -2.25 21.45
CA SER A 62 -16.74 -3.26 22.45
C SER A 62 -15.48 -4.01 22.88
N ASP A 63 -14.39 -3.90 22.11
CA ASP A 63 -13.05 -4.16 22.58
C ASP A 63 -12.58 -2.99 23.46
N THR A 64 -12.60 -3.19 24.77
CA THR A 64 -11.42 -2.86 25.57
C THR A 64 -10.21 -3.31 24.74
N SER A 65 -9.44 -2.39 24.16
CA SER A 65 -8.38 -2.72 23.19
C SER A 65 -7.56 -3.88 23.74
N ARG A 66 -7.73 -5.08 23.19
CA ARG A 66 -6.92 -6.22 23.62
C ARG A 66 -5.49 -5.81 23.39
N GLN A 67 -4.66 -5.92 24.42
CA GLN A 67 -3.24 -5.61 24.26
C GLN A 67 -2.71 -6.47 23.12
N ILE A 68 -2.12 -5.82 22.13
CA ILE A 68 -1.49 -6.53 21.03
C ILE A 68 -0.29 -7.26 21.59
N VAL A 69 -0.28 -8.57 21.41
CA VAL A 69 0.83 -9.43 21.81
C VAL A 69 1.58 -9.81 20.55
N ASP A 70 2.88 -9.62 20.59
CA ASP A 70 3.77 -10.09 19.54
C ASP A 70 4.07 -11.57 19.77
N THR A 71 3.52 -12.43 18.92
CA THR A 71 3.59 -13.89 19.05
C THR A 71 4.82 -14.49 18.38
N PHE A 72 5.55 -13.73 17.57
CA PHE A 72 6.76 -14.21 16.89
C PHE A 72 8.01 -13.56 17.48
N LEU A 73 8.57 -14.20 18.50
CA LEU A 73 9.68 -13.67 19.30
C LEU A 73 11.04 -14.31 18.96
N TYR A 74 11.15 -14.95 17.80
CA TYR A 74 12.39 -15.59 17.40
C TYR A 74 13.49 -14.55 17.15
N LYS A 75 14.71 -14.90 17.55
CA LYS A 75 15.92 -14.07 17.39
C LYS A 75 16.65 -14.34 16.08
N ALA A 76 16.27 -15.40 15.38
CA ALA A 76 16.74 -15.77 14.07
C ALA A 76 15.54 -16.27 13.24
N LEU A 77 15.65 -16.24 11.92
CA LEU A 77 14.65 -16.79 11.04
C LEU A 77 14.80 -18.34 10.98
N PRO A 78 13.73 -19.12 11.19
CA PRO A 78 13.75 -20.56 10.93
C PRO A 78 14.00 -20.88 9.45
N ASP A 79 14.44 -22.10 9.20
CA ASP A 79 14.63 -22.61 7.85
C ASP A 79 13.29 -22.68 7.13
N ILE A 80 13.23 -22.05 5.95
CA ILE A 80 12.07 -22.15 5.05
C ILE A 80 11.94 -23.58 4.49
N PRO A 81 10.76 -23.94 3.94
CA PRO A 81 10.51 -25.26 3.37
C PRO A 81 11.52 -25.59 2.27
N SER A 82 12.06 -26.81 2.27
CA SER A 82 13.17 -27.18 1.39
C SER A 82 12.83 -27.06 -0.10
N TRP A 83 11.56 -27.29 -0.47
CA TRP A 83 11.04 -27.16 -1.83
C TRP A 83 10.79 -25.71 -2.28
N ASN A 84 10.73 -24.75 -1.35
CA ASN A 84 10.54 -23.33 -1.65
C ASN A 84 11.84 -22.53 -1.70
N LYS A 85 13.01 -23.16 -1.46
CA LYS A 85 14.28 -22.41 -1.41
C LYS A 85 14.53 -21.63 -2.70
N PRO A 86 14.90 -20.34 -2.61
CA PRO A 86 15.34 -19.60 -3.79
C PRO A 86 16.60 -20.26 -4.37
N PRO A 87 16.92 -19.99 -5.66
CA PRO A 87 18.21 -20.36 -6.23
C PRO A 87 19.39 -19.85 -5.37
N GLU A 88 20.50 -20.59 -5.33
CA GLU A 88 21.68 -20.19 -4.55
C GLU A 88 22.28 -18.87 -5.04
N GLU A 89 22.27 -18.66 -6.35
CA GLU A 89 22.64 -17.38 -6.98
C GLU A 89 21.39 -16.57 -7.28
N HIS A 90 21.46 -15.28 -6.94
CA HIS A 90 20.39 -14.33 -7.23
C HIS A 90 20.08 -14.29 -8.74
N VAL A 91 18.81 -14.15 -9.11
CA VAL A 91 18.42 -14.09 -10.52
C VAL A 91 18.89 -12.78 -11.16
N PRO A 92 19.35 -12.76 -12.42
CA PRO A 92 19.92 -11.55 -13.02
C PRO A 92 18.91 -10.42 -13.22
N GLU A 93 17.61 -10.72 -13.20
CA GLU A 93 16.55 -9.76 -13.50
C GLU A 93 16.31 -8.71 -12.40
N ASN A 94 16.85 -8.91 -11.18
CA ASN A 94 16.47 -8.24 -9.93
C ASN A 94 14.97 -8.38 -9.63
N THR A 95 14.59 -8.78 -8.43
CA THR A 95 13.19 -9.02 -8.08
C THR A 95 12.71 -8.18 -6.90
N PRO A 96 12.89 -6.84 -6.93
CA PRO A 96 12.54 -5.98 -5.80
C PRO A 96 11.03 -6.03 -5.55
N LEU A 97 10.65 -6.33 -4.31
CA LEU A 97 9.28 -6.37 -3.83
C LEU A 97 9.03 -5.26 -2.81
N PHE A 98 8.22 -4.28 -3.16
CA PHE A 98 7.78 -3.26 -2.22
C PHE A 98 6.55 -3.72 -1.42
N ILE A 99 6.61 -3.54 -0.10
CA ILE A 99 5.47 -3.76 0.80
C ILE A 99 5.27 -2.48 1.63
N GLY A 100 4.21 -1.75 1.33
CA GLY A 100 3.88 -0.49 1.99
C GLY A 100 3.27 -0.70 3.36
N PHE A 101 3.82 -0.07 4.39
CA PHE A 101 3.34 -0.20 5.77
C PHE A 101 2.86 1.14 6.34
N THR A 102 1.62 1.18 6.81
CA THR A 102 1.07 2.33 7.54
C THR A 102 0.72 2.00 8.99
N ARG A 103 0.18 0.82 9.24
CA ARG A 103 -0.31 0.37 10.57
C ARG A 103 -0.58 -1.12 10.63
N ASN A 104 -0.73 -1.68 11.83
CA ASN A 104 -0.95 -3.12 12.07
C ASN A 104 0.31 -3.97 11.88
N TRP A 105 1.26 -3.83 12.80
CA TRP A 105 2.51 -4.60 12.82
C TRP A 105 2.30 -6.11 12.70
N PRO A 106 1.35 -6.74 13.43
CA PRO A 106 1.13 -8.18 13.33
C PRO A 106 0.81 -8.68 11.92
N LEU A 107 0.05 -7.92 11.10
CA LEU A 107 -0.20 -8.30 9.71
C LEU A 107 1.03 -8.10 8.82
N LEU A 108 1.79 -7.02 9.01
CA LEU A 108 3.00 -6.80 8.21
C LEU A 108 4.01 -7.95 8.39
N GLN A 109 4.28 -8.35 9.64
CA GLN A 109 5.24 -9.44 9.87
C GLN A 109 4.79 -10.75 9.22
N GLN A 110 3.48 -11.00 9.20
CA GLN A 110 2.89 -12.17 8.55
C GLN A 110 3.10 -12.11 7.04
N CYS A 111 2.79 -10.99 6.41
CA CYS A 111 2.97 -10.78 4.98
C CYS A 111 4.45 -11.01 4.59
N VAL A 112 5.38 -10.34 5.28
CA VAL A 112 6.82 -10.48 5.02
C VAL A 112 7.30 -11.93 5.19
N LEU A 113 6.93 -12.59 6.29
CA LEU A 113 7.31 -13.99 6.52
C LEU A 113 6.73 -14.92 5.45
N SER A 114 5.50 -14.67 5.01
CA SER A 114 4.85 -15.50 3.98
C SER A 114 5.57 -15.41 2.63
N TYR A 115 6.05 -14.23 2.24
CA TYR A 115 6.89 -14.07 1.05
C TYR A 115 8.22 -14.83 1.17
N ILE A 116 8.88 -14.71 2.32
CA ILE A 116 10.16 -15.39 2.57
C ILE A 116 9.96 -16.92 2.53
N THR A 117 8.93 -17.46 3.17
CA THR A 117 8.66 -18.91 3.17
C THR A 117 8.13 -19.42 1.84
N ALA A 118 7.56 -18.55 1.01
CA ALA A 118 7.19 -18.82 -0.39
C ALA A 118 8.37 -18.67 -1.37
N GLY A 119 9.58 -18.45 -0.85
CA GLY A 119 10.84 -18.51 -1.59
C GLY A 119 11.37 -17.17 -2.09
N TRP A 120 10.75 -16.04 -1.72
CA TRP A 120 11.26 -14.73 -2.12
C TRP A 120 12.56 -14.42 -1.36
N PRO A 121 13.67 -14.06 -2.04
CA PRO A 121 14.89 -13.65 -1.37
C PRO A 121 14.64 -12.47 -0.44
N ALA A 122 15.00 -12.59 0.84
CA ALA A 122 14.75 -11.53 1.83
C ALA A 122 15.42 -10.19 1.43
N GLU A 123 16.62 -10.27 0.84
CA GLU A 123 17.40 -9.13 0.33
C GLU A 123 16.71 -8.34 -0.79
N ASP A 124 15.66 -8.91 -1.39
CA ASP A 124 14.84 -8.27 -2.42
C ASP A 124 13.54 -7.68 -1.90
N ILE A 125 13.20 -7.94 -0.64
CA ILE A 125 12.00 -7.39 -0.02
C ILE A 125 12.33 -6.01 0.57
N TYR A 126 11.55 -5.01 0.20
CA TYR A 126 11.64 -3.64 0.66
C TYR A 126 10.35 -3.27 1.40
N VAL A 127 10.38 -3.36 2.73
CA VAL A 127 9.32 -2.81 3.56
C VAL A 127 9.44 -1.29 3.56
N VAL A 128 8.37 -0.61 3.17
CA VAL A 128 8.32 0.85 3.11
C VAL A 128 7.55 1.38 4.30
N ASP A 129 8.27 1.94 5.28
CA ASP A 129 7.68 2.65 6.42
C ASP A 129 6.99 3.92 5.94
N ASN A 130 5.67 3.83 5.72
CA ASN A 130 4.76 4.90 5.39
C ASN A 130 3.90 5.33 6.59
N THR A 131 4.37 5.13 7.82
CA THR A 131 3.62 5.49 9.03
C THR A 131 3.50 7.01 9.23
N GLY A 132 4.33 7.80 8.53
CA GLY A 132 4.46 9.23 8.71
C GLY A 132 4.93 9.62 10.11
N THR A 133 5.69 8.74 10.76
CA THR A 133 6.32 8.98 12.08
C THR A 133 7.78 9.40 11.95
N MET A 134 8.15 9.86 10.75
CA MET A 134 9.53 10.14 10.39
C MET A 134 10.37 8.88 10.64
N ARG A 135 11.51 9.02 11.31
CA ARG A 135 12.39 7.89 11.65
C ARG A 135 12.20 7.40 13.08
N SER A 136 11.01 7.58 13.67
CA SER A 136 10.79 7.27 15.10
C SER A 136 10.75 5.76 15.41
N ASN A 137 10.56 4.92 14.39
CA ASN A 137 10.72 3.47 14.48
C ASN A 137 12.17 2.99 14.30
N PHE A 138 13.08 3.86 13.85
CA PHE A 138 14.44 3.48 13.47
C PHE A 138 15.42 3.51 14.65
N PRO A 139 16.50 2.70 14.60
CA PRO A 139 17.58 2.75 15.57
C PRO A 139 18.32 4.10 15.56
N PRO A 140 19.07 4.45 16.63
CA PRO A 140 19.42 3.60 17.78
C PRO A 140 18.37 3.56 18.91
N GLU A 141 17.40 4.47 18.91
CA GLU A 141 16.40 4.60 19.99
C GLU A 141 14.99 4.65 19.39
N PRO A 142 14.36 3.49 19.12
CA PRO A 142 12.96 3.45 18.71
C PRO A 142 12.07 4.07 19.79
N LYS A 143 11.19 4.99 19.39
CA LYS A 143 10.35 5.80 20.31
C LYS A 143 8.89 5.40 20.32
N ILE A 144 8.52 4.45 19.47
CA ILE A 144 7.15 3.98 19.28
C ILE A 144 7.05 2.57 19.85
N THR A 145 6.02 2.30 20.64
CA THR A 145 5.83 0.98 21.28
C THR A 145 4.77 0.15 20.55
N LEU A 146 4.77 -1.16 20.78
CA LEU A 146 3.88 -2.14 20.12
C LEU A 146 2.39 -1.78 20.16
N GLN A 147 1.92 -1.01 21.14
CA GLN A 147 0.49 -0.67 21.19
C GLN A 147 0.11 0.47 20.24
N ASN A 148 1.08 1.25 19.77
CA ASN A 148 0.88 2.34 18.84
C ASN A 148 0.58 1.80 17.43
N PRO A 149 -0.46 2.27 16.72
CA PRO A 149 -0.75 1.83 15.37
C PRO A 149 0.41 2.02 14.39
N SER A 150 1.28 3.00 14.61
CA SER A 150 2.43 3.27 13.76
C SER A 150 3.71 2.48 14.14
N TYR A 151 3.61 1.51 15.06
CA TYR A 151 4.74 0.69 15.46
C TYR A 151 5.28 -0.14 14.32
N LEU A 152 6.60 -0.07 14.10
CA LEU A 152 7.33 -0.92 13.17
C LEU A 152 8.62 -1.41 13.85
N ASN A 153 8.80 -2.73 13.94
CA ASN A 153 10.05 -3.28 14.47
C ASN A 153 11.12 -3.37 13.37
N VAL A 154 11.80 -2.25 13.11
CA VAL A 154 12.85 -2.15 12.07
C VAL A 154 14.01 -3.10 12.34
N ASP A 155 14.36 -3.32 13.61
CA ASP A 155 15.43 -4.25 14.00
C ASP A 155 15.08 -5.69 13.62
N ARG A 156 13.86 -6.16 13.91
CA ARG A 156 13.41 -7.50 13.51
C ARG A 156 13.42 -7.67 11.99
N LEU A 157 12.85 -6.71 11.25
CA LEU A 157 12.80 -6.79 9.79
C LEU A 157 14.21 -6.93 9.20
N LYS A 158 15.16 -6.11 9.64
CA LYS A 158 16.51 -6.11 9.07
C LYS A 158 17.40 -7.24 9.59
N ASN A 159 17.42 -7.45 10.90
CA ASN A 159 18.42 -8.30 11.56
C ASN A 159 17.92 -9.72 11.83
N VAL A 160 16.60 -9.93 11.84
CA VAL A 160 16.01 -11.28 11.98
C VAL A 160 15.51 -11.78 10.63
N PHE A 161 14.70 -10.99 9.91
CA PHE A 161 14.12 -11.44 8.62
C PHE A 161 15.07 -11.20 7.44
N GLY A 162 16.05 -10.30 7.58
CA GLY A 162 17.02 -10.01 6.52
C GLY A 162 16.48 -9.10 5.42
N VAL A 163 15.34 -8.45 5.62
CA VAL A 163 14.72 -7.58 4.60
C VAL A 163 15.22 -6.14 4.67
N ASN A 164 15.02 -5.40 3.57
CA ASN A 164 15.28 -3.97 3.54
C ASN A 164 14.11 -3.21 4.17
N VAL A 165 14.45 -2.10 4.85
CA VAL A 165 13.46 -1.14 5.33
C VAL A 165 13.86 0.25 4.85
N ILE A 166 12.99 0.87 4.07
CA ILE A 166 13.08 2.26 3.63
C ILE A 166 11.93 3.05 4.23
N SER A 167 12.06 4.37 4.33
CA SER A 167 11.06 5.23 4.98
C SER A 167 10.65 6.36 4.07
N THR A 168 9.36 6.64 4.03
CA THR A 168 8.84 7.85 3.39
C THR A 168 9.10 9.06 4.30
N PRO A 169 9.30 10.26 3.74
CA PRO A 169 9.56 11.46 4.53
C PRO A 169 8.34 11.96 5.31
N THR A 170 7.14 11.50 4.95
CA THR A 170 5.86 11.82 5.59
C THR A 170 4.87 10.70 5.25
N LEU A 171 3.69 10.70 5.88
CA LEU A 171 2.60 9.83 5.45
C LEU A 171 2.17 10.23 4.03
N LEU A 172 2.32 9.30 3.10
CA LEU A 172 1.87 9.41 1.72
C LEU A 172 0.51 8.74 1.56
N THR A 173 -0.36 9.30 0.71
CA THR A 173 -1.57 8.62 0.21
C THR A 173 -1.17 7.42 -0.66
N PHE A 174 -2.14 6.59 -1.06
CA PHE A 174 -1.86 5.42 -1.91
C PHE A 174 -1.18 5.82 -3.23
N SER A 175 -1.75 6.77 -3.99
CA SER A 175 -1.16 7.24 -5.26
C SER A 175 0.23 7.85 -5.08
N GLN A 176 0.44 8.61 -4.01
CA GLN A 176 1.75 9.18 -3.68
C GLN A 176 2.77 8.10 -3.31
N LEU A 177 2.34 7.04 -2.61
CA LEU A 177 3.19 5.90 -2.27
C LEU A 177 3.55 5.07 -3.51
N GLN A 178 2.62 4.88 -4.45
CA GLN A 178 2.93 4.23 -5.73
C GLN A 178 3.95 5.04 -6.54
N ASN A 179 3.82 6.37 -6.57
CA ASN A 179 4.85 7.24 -7.16
C ASN A 179 6.20 7.16 -6.42
N PHE A 180 6.19 6.95 -5.10
CA PHE A 180 7.42 6.70 -4.33
C PHE A 180 8.10 5.38 -4.73
N TYR A 181 7.35 4.33 -5.08
CA TYR A 181 7.91 3.09 -5.61
C TYR A 181 8.55 3.30 -6.99
N ILE A 182 7.86 4.01 -7.89
CA ILE A 182 8.40 4.37 -9.21
C ILE A 182 9.69 5.19 -9.06
N TYR A 183 9.67 6.22 -8.22
CA TYR A 183 10.84 7.04 -7.92
C TYR A 183 12.00 6.18 -7.39
N THR A 184 11.73 5.29 -6.44
CA THR A 184 12.76 4.42 -5.86
C THR A 184 13.33 3.46 -6.89
N ALA A 185 12.49 2.89 -7.75
CA ALA A 185 12.93 2.02 -8.84
C ALA A 185 13.84 2.76 -9.82
N LEU A 186 13.51 4.01 -10.19
CA LEU A 186 14.36 4.86 -11.02
C LEU A 186 15.72 5.14 -10.37
N GLU A 187 15.74 5.53 -9.09
CA GLU A 187 16.99 5.79 -8.34
C GLU A 187 17.87 4.55 -8.22
N LYS A 188 17.27 3.36 -8.23
CA LYS A 188 17.95 2.06 -8.18
C LYS A 188 18.30 1.49 -9.56
N GLY A 189 17.82 2.11 -10.64
CA GLY A 189 18.01 1.61 -12.00
C GLY A 189 17.20 0.34 -12.33
N TRP A 190 16.10 0.09 -11.61
CA TRP A 190 15.22 -1.05 -11.86
C TRP A 190 14.21 -0.70 -12.97
N GLY A 191 14.18 -1.52 -14.02
CA GLY A 191 13.18 -1.37 -15.10
C GLY A 191 11.79 -1.91 -14.71
N THR A 192 11.75 -2.77 -13.70
CA THR A 192 10.53 -3.38 -13.18
C THR A 192 10.59 -3.51 -11.67
N TYR A 193 9.43 -3.55 -11.00
CA TYR A 193 9.35 -3.90 -9.59
C TYR A 193 8.05 -4.64 -9.29
N PHE A 194 8.08 -5.49 -8.27
CA PHE A 194 6.88 -6.04 -7.67
C PHE A 194 6.41 -5.14 -6.53
N TRP A 195 5.11 -5.09 -6.31
CA TRP A 195 4.54 -4.54 -5.09
C TRP A 195 3.45 -5.45 -4.56
N SER A 196 3.26 -5.40 -3.25
CA SER A 196 2.21 -6.14 -2.58
C SER A 196 1.59 -5.37 -1.44
N HIS A 197 0.33 -5.68 -1.18
CA HIS A 197 -0.40 -5.28 0.01
C HIS A 197 0.25 -5.84 1.28
N MET A 198 0.13 -5.12 2.39
CA MET A 198 0.69 -5.58 3.67
C MET A 198 -0.23 -6.53 4.44
N ASP A 199 -1.48 -6.67 4.02
CA ASP A 199 -2.55 -7.44 4.63
C ASP A 199 -2.87 -8.72 3.85
N VAL A 200 -1.87 -9.30 3.19
CA VAL A 200 -1.96 -10.59 2.48
C VAL A 200 -1.18 -11.68 3.19
N ILE A 201 -1.54 -12.93 2.90
CA ILE A 201 -0.69 -14.10 3.11
C ILE A 201 -0.43 -14.71 1.74
N VAL A 202 0.84 -14.99 1.44
CA VAL A 202 1.22 -15.68 0.22
C VAL A 202 1.85 -17.04 0.48
N PHE A 203 1.59 -18.01 -0.39
CA PHE A 203 2.27 -19.31 -0.34
C PHE A 203 2.23 -20.05 -1.68
N SER A 204 3.26 -20.86 -1.92
CA SER A 204 3.37 -21.68 -3.12
C SER A 204 2.25 -22.73 -3.17
N ASP A 205 1.78 -23.03 -4.37
CA ASP A 205 0.88 -24.16 -4.60
C ASP A 205 1.65 -25.51 -4.44
N GLU A 206 1.18 -26.37 -3.53
CA GLU A 206 1.82 -27.65 -3.20
C GLU A 206 1.01 -28.88 -3.63
N ASP A 207 -0.30 -28.76 -3.85
CA ASP A 207 -1.18 -29.89 -4.22
C ASP A 207 -1.79 -29.78 -5.61
N PHE A 208 -1.46 -28.72 -6.36
CA PHE A 208 -1.89 -28.49 -7.74
C PHE A 208 -3.39 -28.29 -7.89
N THR A 209 -4.08 -27.97 -6.78
CA THR A 209 -5.52 -27.69 -6.75
C THR A 209 -5.83 -26.21 -6.90
N HIS A 210 -4.83 -25.34 -6.77
CA HIS A 210 -5.03 -23.92 -7.00
C HIS A 210 -5.44 -23.67 -8.46
N ALA A 211 -6.70 -23.31 -8.64
CA ALA A 211 -7.22 -22.90 -9.93
C ALA A 211 -6.85 -21.43 -10.14
N PRO A 212 -6.12 -21.07 -11.21
CA PRO A 212 -5.87 -19.67 -11.51
C PRO A 212 -7.20 -18.92 -11.67
N LEU A 213 -7.24 -17.65 -11.25
CA LEU A 213 -8.38 -16.73 -11.43
C LEU A 213 -8.99 -16.78 -12.83
N ASN A 214 -8.15 -17.03 -13.84
CA ASN A 214 -8.57 -17.35 -15.19
C ASN A 214 -8.34 -18.85 -15.46
N GLN A 215 -9.45 -19.60 -15.61
CA GLN A 215 -9.57 -21.06 -15.80
C GLN A 215 -8.83 -21.64 -17.04
N GLN A 216 -7.94 -20.87 -17.67
CA GLN A 216 -7.30 -21.19 -18.94
C GLN A 216 -5.91 -21.86 -18.79
N ARG A 217 -5.35 -21.97 -17.58
CA ARG A 217 -4.08 -22.66 -17.39
C ARG A 217 -4.30 -24.14 -17.05
N PRO A 218 -3.60 -25.08 -17.72
CA PRO A 218 -3.55 -26.46 -17.26
C PRO A 218 -2.91 -26.51 -15.87
N SER A 219 -3.40 -27.41 -15.01
CA SER A 219 -2.82 -27.65 -13.69
C SER A 219 -1.30 -27.83 -13.79
N ALA A 220 -0.56 -27.24 -12.85
CA ALA A 220 0.88 -27.39 -12.81
C ALA A 220 1.25 -28.88 -12.69
N THR A 221 2.23 -29.33 -13.49
CA THR A 221 2.68 -30.73 -13.52
C THR A 221 3.87 -30.99 -12.59
N SER A 222 4.45 -29.92 -12.04
CA SER A 222 5.56 -29.94 -11.11
C SER A 222 5.49 -28.72 -10.21
N HIS A 223 6.06 -28.85 -9.01
CA HIS A 223 6.08 -27.75 -8.06
C HIS A 223 7.13 -26.70 -8.44
N LYS A 224 6.73 -25.45 -8.26
CA LYS A 224 7.58 -24.27 -8.26
C LYS A 224 7.12 -23.38 -7.11
N SER A 225 8.08 -22.78 -6.43
CA SER A 225 7.76 -21.79 -5.41
C SER A 225 7.05 -20.59 -6.03
N LEU A 226 6.35 -19.82 -5.21
CA LEU A 226 5.70 -18.60 -5.68
C LEU A 226 6.69 -17.64 -6.32
N TYR A 227 7.86 -17.49 -5.68
CA TYR A 227 8.95 -16.70 -6.22
C TYR A 227 9.38 -17.17 -7.62
N MET A 228 9.61 -18.47 -7.81
CA MET A 228 10.02 -19.00 -9.11
C MET A 228 9.00 -18.73 -10.21
N ARG A 229 7.70 -18.83 -9.91
CA ARG A 229 6.64 -18.49 -10.87
C ARG A 229 6.61 -17.01 -11.18
N ALA A 230 6.80 -16.15 -10.18
CA ALA A 230 6.90 -14.70 -10.37
C ALA A 230 8.09 -14.33 -11.29
N VAL A 231 9.25 -14.98 -11.12
CA VAL A 231 10.43 -14.79 -12.00
C VAL A 231 10.14 -15.26 -13.43
N GLU A 232 9.45 -16.38 -13.60
CA GLU A 232 9.05 -16.86 -14.94
C GLU A 232 8.13 -15.88 -15.66
N GLU A 233 7.19 -15.29 -14.93
CA GLU A 233 6.29 -14.28 -15.48
C GLU A 233 7.04 -12.96 -15.78
N LEU A 234 8.03 -12.57 -14.96
CA LEU A 234 8.92 -11.44 -15.27
C LEU A 234 9.73 -11.67 -16.55
N ARG A 235 10.32 -12.87 -16.71
CA ARG A 235 11.05 -13.22 -17.93
C ARG A 235 10.15 -13.22 -19.15
N LYS A 236 8.94 -13.76 -19.00
CA LYS A 236 7.92 -13.77 -20.05
C LYS A 236 7.52 -12.35 -20.44
N THR A 237 7.23 -11.47 -19.48
CA THR A 237 6.82 -10.09 -19.79
C THR A 237 7.96 -9.24 -20.35
N SER A 238 9.21 -9.62 -20.06
CA SER A 238 10.41 -8.98 -20.63
C SER A 238 10.71 -9.40 -22.07
N ASP A 239 10.07 -10.44 -22.59
CA ASP A 239 10.22 -10.85 -23.98
C ASP A 239 9.54 -9.81 -24.92
N PRO A 240 10.23 -9.30 -25.96
CA PRO A 240 9.64 -8.37 -26.91
C PRO A 240 8.34 -8.85 -27.58
N SER A 241 8.14 -10.18 -27.73
CA SER A 241 6.90 -10.72 -28.31
C SER A 241 5.74 -10.75 -27.33
N TYR A 242 5.96 -10.54 -26.03
CA TYR A 242 4.90 -10.63 -25.03
C TYR A 242 3.79 -9.60 -25.26
N ALA A 243 4.17 -8.37 -25.57
CA ALA A 243 3.26 -7.27 -25.82
C ALA A 243 3.05 -7.00 -27.33
N GLU A 244 3.21 -8.02 -28.19
CA GLU A 244 2.99 -7.86 -29.63
C GLU A 244 1.56 -7.35 -29.91
N GLY A 245 1.45 -6.26 -30.66
CA GLY A 245 0.18 -5.57 -30.94
C GLY A 245 -0.22 -4.47 -29.93
N TYR A 246 0.56 -4.29 -28.87
CA TYR A 246 0.42 -3.22 -27.88
C TYR A 246 1.65 -2.30 -27.91
N ASP A 247 1.52 -1.09 -27.35
CA ASP A 247 2.63 -0.13 -27.23
C ASP A 247 3.55 -0.43 -26.02
N GLY A 248 3.51 -1.68 -25.53
CA GLY A 248 4.22 -2.17 -24.35
C GLY A 248 3.27 -2.86 -23.37
N TRP A 249 3.78 -3.18 -22.18
CA TRP A 249 3.00 -3.69 -21.05
C TRP A 249 3.19 -2.82 -19.83
N GLY A 250 2.16 -2.71 -18.99
CA GLY A 250 2.15 -1.86 -17.81
C GLY A 250 2.21 -2.67 -16.54
N VAL A 251 1.25 -3.60 -16.38
CA VAL A 251 1.08 -4.38 -15.15
C VAL A 251 0.79 -5.83 -15.46
N ARG A 252 1.43 -6.72 -14.71
CA ARG A 252 1.15 -8.15 -14.64
C ARG A 252 0.61 -8.47 -13.25
N PHE A 253 -0.70 -8.68 -13.16
CA PHE A 253 -1.42 -8.96 -11.90
C PHE A 253 -1.32 -10.44 -11.55
N PHE A 254 -1.10 -10.79 -10.28
CA PHE A 254 -1.07 -12.20 -9.85
C PHE A 254 -2.33 -12.61 -9.12
N GLU A 255 -2.92 -11.72 -8.32
CA GLU A 255 -4.24 -11.91 -7.71
C GLU A 255 -4.82 -10.51 -7.44
N TYR A 256 -5.58 -9.99 -8.41
CA TYR A 256 -5.88 -8.56 -8.48
C TYR A 256 -4.59 -7.73 -8.30
N ASP A 257 -4.64 -6.60 -7.60
CA ASP A 257 -3.48 -5.77 -7.27
C ASP A 257 -2.80 -6.13 -5.94
N TRP A 258 -3.20 -7.24 -5.30
CA TRP A 258 -2.62 -7.71 -4.03
C TRP A 258 -1.15 -8.10 -4.16
N LEU A 259 -0.78 -8.62 -5.33
CA LEU A 259 0.59 -8.77 -5.83
C LEU A 259 0.59 -8.43 -7.32
N ALA A 260 1.42 -7.47 -7.71
CA ALA A 260 1.58 -7.12 -9.12
C ALA A 260 3.03 -6.80 -9.48
N LEU A 261 3.38 -7.10 -10.72
CA LEU A 261 4.63 -6.71 -11.36
C LEU A 261 4.37 -5.49 -12.25
N ASN A 262 5.15 -4.43 -12.06
CA ASN A 262 5.01 -3.16 -12.77
C ASN A 262 6.18 -2.90 -13.72
N ASN A 263 5.89 -2.39 -14.90
CA ASN A 263 6.85 -1.84 -15.84
C ASN A 263 7.06 -0.35 -15.58
N VAL A 264 8.22 0.04 -15.04
CA VAL A 264 8.49 1.43 -14.62
C VAL A 264 8.31 2.42 -15.77
N GLN A 265 8.77 2.09 -16.97
CA GLN A 265 8.74 3.02 -18.10
C GLN A 265 7.30 3.33 -18.56
N SER A 266 6.41 2.34 -18.50
CA SER A 266 4.99 2.52 -18.85
C SER A 266 4.30 3.54 -17.93
N PHE A 267 4.59 3.48 -16.63
CA PHE A 267 4.07 4.49 -15.69
C PHE A 267 4.70 5.86 -15.93
N VAL A 268 6.03 5.93 -16.13
CA VAL A 268 6.74 7.20 -16.38
C VAL A 268 6.22 7.91 -17.64
N ASN A 269 5.97 7.17 -18.72
CA ASN A 269 5.46 7.71 -19.97
C ASN A 269 4.09 8.39 -19.83
N LEU A 270 3.29 7.96 -18.86
CA LEU A 270 1.96 8.51 -18.58
C LEU A 270 1.94 9.50 -17.41
N GLY A 271 3.11 9.89 -16.88
CA GLY A 271 3.21 10.85 -15.78
C GLY A 271 2.98 10.23 -14.39
N GLY A 272 3.02 8.91 -14.26
CA GLY A 272 2.80 8.19 -13.01
C GLY A 272 1.36 8.26 -12.52
N TRP A 273 1.18 7.99 -11.23
CA TRP A 273 -0.12 8.06 -10.55
C TRP A 273 -0.49 9.51 -10.28
N ASP A 274 -1.75 9.87 -10.42
CA ASP A 274 -2.21 11.22 -10.06
C ASP A 274 -2.19 11.39 -8.53
N PRO A 275 -1.32 12.26 -7.97
CA PRO A 275 -1.18 12.37 -6.51
C PRO A 275 -2.38 13.04 -5.83
N MET A 276 -3.32 13.60 -6.58
CA MET A 276 -4.53 14.23 -6.05
C MET A 276 -5.71 13.26 -5.95
N ILE A 277 -5.69 12.18 -6.74
CA ILE A 277 -6.60 11.04 -6.55
C ILE A 277 -5.93 10.12 -5.53
N SER A 278 -6.47 10.05 -4.32
CA SER A 278 -5.68 9.68 -3.14
C SER A 278 -5.62 8.17 -2.86
N TYR A 279 -6.73 7.45 -3.04
CA TYR A 279 -6.90 6.04 -2.66
C TYR A 279 -7.67 5.25 -3.74
N TYR A 280 -8.92 4.85 -3.49
CA TYR A 280 -9.61 3.81 -4.26
C TYR A 280 -9.94 4.14 -5.72
N SER A 281 -10.01 5.41 -6.11
CA SER A 281 -10.19 5.75 -7.54
C SER A 281 -8.85 5.87 -8.30
N SER A 282 -7.71 5.72 -7.61
CA SER A 282 -6.39 5.95 -8.22
C SER A 282 -6.00 4.82 -9.17
N ASP A 283 -6.37 3.57 -8.85
CA ASP A 283 -6.14 2.40 -9.69
C ASP A 283 -6.99 2.48 -10.96
N CYS A 284 -8.26 2.88 -10.83
CA CYS A 284 -9.14 3.16 -11.96
C CYS A 284 -8.54 4.22 -12.88
N ASP A 285 -8.06 5.35 -12.35
CA ASP A 285 -7.37 6.37 -13.14
C ASP A 285 -6.13 5.83 -13.87
N MET A 286 -5.21 5.20 -13.15
CA MET A 286 -3.91 4.80 -13.71
C MET A 286 -4.06 3.64 -14.71
N TYR A 287 -4.83 2.61 -14.39
CA TYR A 287 -5.00 1.43 -15.25
C TYR A 287 -5.79 1.76 -16.51
N GLN A 288 -6.84 2.58 -16.41
CA GLN A 288 -7.56 3.05 -17.60
C GLN A 288 -6.69 3.93 -18.49
N ARG A 289 -5.84 4.80 -17.93
CA ARG A 289 -4.85 5.55 -18.73
C ARG A 289 -3.87 4.63 -19.46
N LEU A 290 -3.40 3.55 -18.82
CA LEU A 290 -2.58 2.55 -19.51
C LEU A 290 -3.33 1.92 -20.68
N GLN A 291 -4.59 1.53 -20.48
CA GLN A 291 -5.41 0.94 -21.55
C GLN A 291 -5.75 1.91 -22.68
N MET A 292 -6.02 3.18 -22.38
CA MET A 292 -6.22 4.25 -23.38
C MET A 292 -4.95 4.49 -24.20
N ALA A 293 -3.78 4.38 -23.57
CA ALA A 293 -2.47 4.46 -24.22
C ALA A 293 -2.06 3.17 -24.96
N ASN A 294 -2.99 2.22 -25.14
CA ASN A 294 -2.72 0.92 -25.77
C ASN A 294 -1.58 0.12 -25.10
N ILE A 295 -1.40 0.30 -23.79
CA ILE A 295 -0.45 -0.48 -22.98
C ILE A 295 -1.17 -1.70 -22.40
N MET A 296 -0.56 -2.88 -22.56
CA MET A 296 -1.12 -4.15 -22.10
C MET A 296 -1.18 -4.21 -20.57
N LEU A 297 -2.34 -4.62 -20.05
CA LEU A 297 -2.53 -5.10 -18.69
C LEU A 297 -2.95 -6.57 -18.78
N ASP A 298 -2.38 -7.44 -17.96
CA ASP A 298 -2.63 -8.88 -18.07
C ASP A 298 -2.45 -9.58 -16.72
N THR A 299 -2.90 -10.83 -16.64
CA THR A 299 -2.96 -11.62 -15.40
C THR A 299 -2.10 -12.88 -15.48
N ALA A 300 -1.46 -13.22 -14.37
CA ALA A 300 -0.65 -14.39 -14.13
C ALA A 300 -1.11 -15.12 -12.87
N GLU A 301 -0.58 -16.32 -12.66
CA GLU A 301 -0.68 -17.03 -11.40
C GLU A 301 0.74 -17.35 -10.91
N ALA A 302 0.99 -17.10 -9.64
CA ALA A 302 2.23 -17.46 -8.97
C ALA A 302 2.01 -18.33 -7.73
N GLY A 303 0.78 -18.53 -7.30
CA GLY A 303 0.43 -19.32 -6.13
C GLY A 303 -0.72 -18.62 -5.42
N TRP A 304 -0.90 -18.96 -4.15
CA TRP A 304 -1.93 -18.36 -3.34
C TRP A 304 -1.47 -16.98 -2.88
N VAL A 305 -2.26 -15.95 -3.20
CA VAL A 305 -2.13 -14.60 -2.64
C VAL A 305 -3.51 -14.26 -2.08
N MET A 306 -3.64 -14.23 -0.75
CA MET A 306 -4.95 -14.11 -0.11
C MET A 306 -5.02 -12.90 0.79
N ASP A 307 -6.00 -12.03 0.54
CA ASP A 307 -6.28 -10.85 1.36
C ASP A 307 -6.91 -11.26 2.70
N VAL A 308 -6.27 -10.94 3.82
CA VAL A 308 -6.67 -11.39 5.18
C VAL A 308 -6.77 -10.24 6.18
N GLY A 309 -7.68 -10.37 7.15
CA GLY A 309 -7.97 -9.31 8.13
C GLY A 309 -7.35 -9.57 9.50
N ARG A 310 -6.83 -10.77 9.72
CA ARG A 310 -6.32 -11.24 11.02
C ARG A 310 -5.04 -12.02 10.85
N THR A 311 -4.32 -12.15 11.96
CA THR A 311 -3.09 -12.92 12.02
C THR A 311 -3.36 -14.38 12.34
N ILE A 312 -2.69 -15.27 11.63
CA ILE A 312 -2.65 -16.71 11.90
C ILE A 312 -1.45 -17.04 12.80
N ASP A 313 -1.33 -18.31 13.21
CA ASP A 313 -0.10 -18.81 13.81
C ASP A 313 1.01 -18.86 12.76
N LEU A 314 1.99 -17.95 12.87
CA LEU A 314 3.08 -17.78 11.91
C LEU A 314 3.97 -19.02 11.77
N ASN A 315 3.96 -19.94 12.74
CA ASN A 315 4.70 -21.19 12.64
C ASN A 315 4.20 -22.08 11.49
N LEU A 316 2.94 -21.94 11.07
CA LEU A 316 2.36 -22.67 9.94
C LEU A 316 3.08 -22.37 8.62
N LEU A 317 3.65 -21.17 8.47
CA LEU A 317 4.33 -20.73 7.25
C LEU A 317 5.63 -21.50 6.98
N PHE A 318 6.27 -22.05 8.00
CA PHE A 318 7.54 -22.76 7.89
C PHE A 318 7.40 -24.26 7.59
N ARG A 319 6.16 -24.78 7.49
CA ARG A 319 5.85 -26.14 7.01
C ARG A 319 6.58 -27.23 7.82
N ARG A 320 6.43 -27.18 9.15
CA ARG A 320 7.00 -28.14 10.11
C ARG A 320 5.90 -28.78 10.95
N LYS A 321 6.11 -30.02 11.38
CA LYS A 321 5.21 -30.74 12.28
C LYS A 321 5.41 -30.30 13.72
N TYR A 322 4.75 -29.22 14.13
CA TYR A 322 4.75 -28.73 15.52
C TYR A 322 3.42 -28.96 16.24
N ASN A 323 3.45 -28.97 17.57
CA ASN A 323 2.25 -29.01 18.39
C ASN A 323 1.77 -27.58 18.70
N PRO A 324 0.58 -27.14 18.24
CA PRO A 324 0.09 -25.79 18.50
C PRO A 324 -0.09 -25.45 19.98
N ASN A 325 -0.30 -26.45 20.84
CA ASN A 325 -0.41 -26.25 22.29
C ASN A 325 0.95 -26.11 22.98
N MET A 326 2.03 -26.48 22.30
CA MET A 326 3.41 -26.35 22.75
C MET A 326 4.27 -25.87 21.57
N PRO A 327 4.06 -24.62 21.10
CA PRO A 327 4.76 -24.12 19.93
C PRO A 327 6.26 -23.96 20.21
N PRO A 328 7.12 -24.08 19.18
CA PRO A 328 8.55 -23.86 19.34
C PRO A 328 8.82 -22.43 19.78
N LYS A 329 9.81 -22.25 20.64
CA LYS A 329 10.19 -20.96 21.23
C LYS A 329 11.37 -20.30 20.52
N THR A 330 12.14 -21.07 19.76
CA THR A 330 13.28 -20.57 18.99
C THR A 330 13.29 -21.14 17.58
N ALA A 331 14.10 -20.53 16.70
CA ALA A 331 14.30 -21.01 15.34
C ALA A 331 15.00 -22.37 15.33
N GLU A 332 15.92 -22.62 16.25
CA GLU A 332 16.60 -23.91 16.40
C GLU A 332 15.62 -25.03 16.75
N GLU A 333 14.74 -24.80 17.74
CA GLU A 333 13.67 -25.75 18.09
C GLU A 333 12.75 -26.01 16.89
N MET A 334 12.41 -24.97 16.12
CA MET A 334 11.59 -25.12 14.91
C MET A 334 12.31 -25.93 13.82
N ASN A 335 13.61 -25.74 13.66
CA ASN A 335 14.42 -26.42 12.64
C ASN A 335 14.66 -27.90 12.94
N GLU A 336 14.66 -28.29 14.22
CA GLU A 336 14.75 -29.68 14.66
C GLU A 336 13.48 -30.49 14.37
N LEU A 337 12.34 -29.83 14.16
CA LEU A 337 11.09 -30.50 13.83
C LEU A 337 11.12 -31.07 12.42
N GLU A 338 10.43 -32.21 12.24
CA GLU A 338 10.24 -32.83 10.93
C GLU A 338 9.52 -31.85 9.98
N GLN A 339 10.03 -31.68 8.76
CA GLN A 339 9.31 -30.96 7.71
C GLN A 339 8.00 -31.68 7.38
N ASP A 340 6.98 -30.89 7.05
CA ASP A 340 5.82 -31.42 6.36
C ASP A 340 6.22 -32.00 5.01
N LYS A 341 5.30 -32.73 4.39
CA LYS A 341 5.40 -33.10 2.99
C LYS A 341 4.50 -32.19 2.18
N MET A 342 4.94 -31.88 0.97
CA MET A 342 4.19 -31.03 0.03
C MET A 342 2.76 -31.54 -0.14
N GLY A 343 1.79 -30.64 -0.01
CA GLY A 343 0.38 -30.92 -0.25
C GLY A 343 -0.31 -31.81 0.80
N GLU A 344 0.40 -32.21 1.86
CA GLU A 344 -0.16 -33.05 2.93
C GLU A 344 -0.89 -32.22 4.01
N GLN A 345 -1.15 -32.82 5.17
CA GLN A 345 -2.01 -32.26 6.22
C GLN A 345 -1.62 -30.83 6.65
N GLY A 346 -0.32 -30.56 6.80
CA GLY A 346 0.15 -29.22 7.11
C GLY A 346 -0.28 -28.19 6.05
N PHE A 347 -0.28 -28.56 4.77
CA PHE A 347 -0.65 -27.66 3.66
C PHE A 347 -2.13 -27.35 3.70
N LYS A 348 -2.93 -28.41 3.79
CA LYS A 348 -4.39 -28.31 3.83
C LYS A 348 -4.86 -27.47 5.01
N ARG A 349 -4.22 -27.63 6.17
CA ARG A 349 -4.49 -26.81 7.35
C ARG A 349 -4.14 -25.34 7.13
N LEU A 350 -3.01 -25.05 6.47
CA LEU A 350 -2.64 -23.67 6.15
C LEU A 350 -3.67 -23.04 5.21
N ILE A 351 -4.02 -23.73 4.11
CA ILE A 351 -5.07 -23.28 3.18
C ILE A 351 -6.38 -23.02 3.90
N GLU A 352 -6.87 -23.97 4.68
CA GLU A 352 -8.16 -23.88 5.38
C GLU A 352 -8.22 -22.63 6.27
N ILE A 353 -7.18 -22.40 7.08
CA ILE A 353 -7.12 -21.25 7.98
C ILE A 353 -7.04 -19.93 7.19
N VAL A 354 -6.21 -19.86 6.15
CA VAL A 354 -6.06 -18.63 5.37
C VAL A 354 -7.33 -18.33 4.56
N GLN A 355 -8.00 -19.36 4.03
CA GLN A 355 -9.29 -19.23 3.37
C GLN A 355 -10.36 -18.73 4.32
N GLU A 356 -10.47 -19.28 5.52
CA GLU A 356 -11.43 -18.82 6.53
C GLU A 356 -11.21 -17.33 6.87
N GLU A 357 -9.96 -16.91 7.06
CA GLU A 357 -9.63 -15.51 7.35
C GLU A 357 -9.86 -14.57 6.17
N SER A 358 -9.66 -15.05 4.94
CA SER A 358 -9.92 -14.28 3.73
C SER A 358 -11.43 -14.15 3.46
N GLU A 359 -12.18 -15.24 3.62
CA GLU A 359 -13.64 -15.25 3.50
C GLU A 359 -14.27 -14.32 4.52
N LEU A 360 -13.80 -14.37 5.78
CA LEU A 360 -14.28 -13.49 6.85
C LEU A 360 -14.07 -12.01 6.50
N LYS A 361 -12.89 -11.64 5.99
CA LYS A 361 -12.59 -10.27 5.56
C LYS A 361 -13.48 -9.82 4.39
N ASN A 362 -13.65 -10.68 3.40
CA ASN A 362 -14.27 -10.30 2.13
C ASN A 362 -15.81 -10.35 2.16
N HIS A 363 -16.41 -11.12 3.08
CA HIS A 363 -17.87 -11.27 3.16
C HIS A 363 -18.53 -10.55 4.33
N ASP A 364 -17.80 -10.18 5.40
CA ASP A 364 -18.34 -9.36 6.48
C ASP A 364 -17.88 -7.89 6.30
N PRO A 365 -18.78 -6.95 5.97
CA PRO A 365 -18.44 -5.53 5.84
C PRO A 365 -17.79 -4.94 7.11
N ARG A 366 -18.05 -5.53 8.28
CA ARG A 366 -17.44 -5.10 9.55
C ARG A 366 -15.99 -5.54 9.67
N GLU A 367 -15.55 -6.53 8.91
CA GLU A 367 -14.20 -7.11 8.96
C GLU A 367 -13.29 -6.60 7.86
N ARG A 368 -13.82 -6.21 6.68
CA ARG A 368 -13.06 -5.78 5.49
C ARG A 368 -11.84 -4.92 5.80
N ASN A 369 -12.05 -3.88 6.62
CA ASN A 369 -11.02 -2.92 7.03
C ASN A 369 -10.84 -2.84 8.57
N SER A 370 -11.40 -3.79 9.34
CA SER A 370 -11.33 -3.76 10.81
C SER A 370 -9.89 -3.83 11.32
N TRP A 371 -9.02 -4.49 10.56
CA TRP A 371 -7.61 -4.64 10.84
C TRP A 371 -6.86 -3.30 11.00
N GLN A 372 -7.34 -2.25 10.36
CA GLN A 372 -6.76 -0.91 10.39
C GLN A 372 -6.90 -0.24 11.77
N GLN A 373 -7.78 -0.75 12.63
CA GLN A 373 -8.09 -0.17 13.95
C GLN A 373 -7.70 -1.08 15.12
N ARG A 374 -6.85 -2.10 14.90
CA ARG A 374 -6.49 -3.08 15.96
C ARG A 374 -5.52 -2.55 17.01
N GLN A 375 -4.58 -1.69 16.62
CA GLN A 375 -3.64 -1.03 17.53
C GLN A 375 -4.18 0.37 17.86
N LEU A 376 -4.49 0.64 19.14
CA LEU A 376 -5.13 1.89 19.56
C LEU A 376 -4.33 2.68 20.63
N GLY A 377 -3.18 2.16 21.07
CA GLY A 377 -2.37 2.73 22.14
C GLY A 377 -1.38 3.81 21.68
N GLY A 378 -0.33 4.00 22.48
CA GLY A 378 0.76 4.93 22.19
C GLY A 378 0.49 6.39 22.57
N GLN A 379 -0.55 6.67 23.37
CA GLN A 379 -0.82 8.03 23.84
C GLN A 379 0.39 8.57 24.63
N GLY A 380 0.88 9.74 24.23
CA GLY A 380 2.06 10.39 24.81
C GLY A 380 3.37 10.07 24.09
N GLU A 381 3.37 9.15 23.12
CA GLU A 381 4.53 8.87 22.27
C GLU A 381 4.69 9.92 21.16
N PRO A 382 5.90 10.10 20.59
CA PRO A 382 6.10 10.96 19.43
C PRO A 382 5.21 10.56 18.26
N PHE A 383 4.69 11.55 17.53
CA PHE A 383 3.83 11.36 16.36
C PHE A 383 2.54 10.57 16.62
N HIS A 384 2.13 10.39 17.88
CA HIS A 384 0.84 9.80 18.21
C HIS A 384 -0.31 10.63 17.60
N ARG A 385 -1.22 9.93 16.93
CA ARG A 385 -2.48 10.46 16.39
C ARG A 385 -3.60 9.65 17.03
N ASP A 386 -4.72 10.29 17.42
CA ASP A 386 -5.90 9.54 17.85
C ASP A 386 -6.33 8.62 16.68
N PRO A 387 -6.36 7.29 16.88
CA PRO A 387 -6.58 6.34 15.79
C PRO A 387 -7.94 6.53 15.09
N ARG A 388 -8.96 6.97 15.82
CA ARG A 388 -10.30 7.21 15.25
C ARG A 388 -10.32 8.50 14.45
N GLY A 389 -9.70 9.55 14.97
CA GLY A 389 -9.53 10.81 14.24
C GLY A 389 -8.69 10.63 12.97
N PHE A 390 -7.68 9.76 13.03
CA PHE A 390 -6.90 9.36 11.85
C PHE A 390 -7.77 8.65 10.81
N GLU A 391 -8.58 7.69 11.23
CA GLU A 391 -9.50 7.00 10.32
C GLU A 391 -10.50 7.95 9.67
N THR A 392 -11.14 8.82 10.45
CA THR A 392 -12.05 9.83 9.90
C THR A 392 -11.35 10.74 8.88
N ALA A 393 -10.10 11.14 9.15
CA ALA A 393 -9.33 11.94 8.19
C ALA A 393 -8.99 11.14 6.92
N LEU A 394 -8.73 9.84 7.03
CA LEU A 394 -8.51 8.96 5.89
C LEU A 394 -9.77 8.85 5.02
N GLU A 395 -10.94 8.60 5.62
CA GLU A 395 -12.23 8.57 4.91
C GLU A 395 -12.51 9.87 4.16
N MET A 396 -12.21 11.03 4.77
CA MET A 396 -12.33 12.32 4.11
C MET A 396 -11.38 12.47 2.91
N MET A 397 -10.14 11.97 3.02
CA MET A 397 -9.19 12.00 1.90
C MET A 397 -9.60 11.05 0.78
N ILE A 398 -10.17 9.89 1.09
CA ILE A 398 -10.72 8.95 0.11
C ILE A 398 -11.83 9.64 -0.68
N ALA A 399 -12.85 10.19 0.02
CA ALA A 399 -13.98 10.85 -0.62
C ALA A 399 -13.55 12.03 -1.50
N ALA A 400 -12.59 12.84 -1.04
CA ALA A 400 -12.04 13.94 -1.85
C ALA A 400 -11.29 13.43 -3.09
N GLY A 401 -10.59 12.29 -2.99
CA GLY A 401 -9.92 11.67 -4.13
C GLY A 401 -10.91 11.15 -5.18
N ASP A 402 -12.02 10.56 -4.74
CA ASP A 402 -13.09 10.08 -5.62
C ASP A 402 -13.82 11.24 -6.32
N GLU A 403 -14.02 12.36 -5.62
CA GLU A 403 -14.55 13.61 -6.22
C GLU A 403 -13.60 14.16 -7.28
N ILE A 404 -12.30 14.24 -6.98
CA ILE A 404 -11.28 14.68 -7.95
C ILE A 404 -11.23 13.77 -9.17
N TYR A 405 -11.32 12.45 -8.99
CA TYR A 405 -11.39 11.49 -10.09
C TYR A 405 -12.60 11.75 -10.98
N SER A 406 -13.77 11.90 -10.36
CA SER A 406 -15.03 12.12 -11.07
C SER A 406 -14.98 13.42 -11.86
N GLU A 407 -14.56 14.53 -11.24
CA GLU A 407 -14.40 15.83 -11.89
C GLU A 407 -13.33 15.82 -13.00
N LYS A 408 -12.24 15.09 -12.80
CA LYS A 408 -11.19 14.94 -13.80
C LYS A 408 -11.71 14.27 -15.07
N TRP A 409 -12.54 13.26 -14.95
CA TRP A 409 -12.94 12.45 -16.10
C TRP A 409 -14.34 12.73 -16.61
N GLY A 410 -15.13 13.52 -15.88
CA GLY A 410 -16.57 13.61 -16.13
C GLY A 410 -17.26 12.25 -16.09
N HIS A 411 -16.65 11.25 -15.42
CA HIS A 411 -17.18 9.90 -15.26
C HIS A 411 -16.89 9.32 -13.85
N MET A 412 -17.84 8.60 -13.25
CA MET A 412 -17.69 8.00 -11.91
C MET A 412 -17.22 6.54 -11.91
N GLY A 413 -17.36 5.82 -13.02
CA GLY A 413 -17.01 4.40 -13.13
C GLY A 413 -15.54 4.16 -13.42
N CYS A 414 -15.10 2.90 -13.30
CA CYS A 414 -13.72 2.48 -13.60
C CYS A 414 -13.56 1.99 -15.05
N ASP A 415 -14.46 2.39 -15.94
CA ASP A 415 -14.62 1.97 -17.34
C ASP A 415 -14.49 3.18 -18.28
N LEU A 416 -13.48 4.02 -18.01
CA LEU A 416 -13.24 5.26 -18.76
C LEU A 416 -13.05 5.00 -20.26
N LYS A 417 -12.23 4.01 -20.64
CA LYS A 417 -11.98 3.67 -22.04
C LYS A 417 -13.24 3.14 -22.73
N GLU A 418 -13.99 2.27 -22.06
CA GLU A 418 -15.24 1.71 -22.57
C GLU A 418 -16.31 2.79 -22.75
N SER A 419 -16.29 3.82 -21.90
CA SER A 419 -17.14 5.02 -22.01
C SER A 419 -16.72 5.98 -23.13
N GLY A 420 -15.63 5.66 -23.85
CA GLY A 420 -15.16 6.41 -25.01
C GLY A 420 -14.15 7.51 -24.69
N LEU A 421 -13.80 7.70 -23.42
CA LEU A 421 -12.83 8.71 -22.99
C LEU A 421 -11.41 8.36 -23.49
N GLN A 422 -10.67 9.41 -23.80
CA GLN A 422 -9.27 9.39 -24.24
C GLN A 422 -8.39 10.13 -23.23
N LEU A 423 -7.07 9.96 -23.34
CA LEU A 423 -6.12 10.62 -22.43
C LEU A 423 -6.28 12.14 -22.37
N ASP A 424 -6.59 12.77 -23.50
CA ASP A 424 -6.71 14.23 -23.63
C ASP A 424 -8.05 14.79 -23.09
N ASP A 425 -8.99 13.92 -22.68
CA ASP A 425 -10.29 14.32 -22.13
C ASP A 425 -10.22 14.72 -20.64
N ALA A 426 -9.09 14.44 -19.97
CA ALA A 426 -8.89 14.80 -18.57
C ALA A 426 -9.08 16.31 -18.33
N TRP A 427 -10.06 16.65 -17.48
CA TRP A 427 -10.52 18.00 -17.13
C TRP A 427 -11.23 18.77 -18.26
N MET A 428 -11.60 18.09 -19.34
CA MET A 428 -12.12 18.74 -20.56
C MET A 428 -13.59 18.39 -20.88
N VAL A 429 -14.13 17.35 -20.26
CA VAL A 429 -15.48 16.84 -20.54
C VAL A 429 -16.48 17.22 -19.45
N GLU A 430 -17.75 17.36 -19.84
CA GLU A 430 -18.86 17.53 -18.90
C GLU A 430 -19.17 16.19 -18.22
N HIS A 431 -19.84 16.25 -17.06
CA HIS A 431 -20.26 15.06 -16.32
C HIS A 431 -21.28 14.23 -17.11
N ASP A 432 -21.19 12.91 -17.00
CA ASP A 432 -22.20 11.98 -17.50
C ASP A 432 -23.29 11.60 -16.47
N TRP A 433 -23.31 12.31 -15.33
CA TRP A 433 -24.33 12.23 -14.28
C TRP A 433 -24.93 13.59 -13.93
N GLU A 434 -25.99 13.57 -13.10
CA GLU A 434 -26.73 14.76 -12.62
C GLU A 434 -26.31 15.23 -11.22
#